data_AF-A0A940KE94-F1
#
_entry.id   AF-A0A940KE94-F1
#
_cell.length_a   1.000
_cell.length_b   1.000
_cell.length_c   1.000
_cell.angle_alpha   90.00
_cell.angle_beta   90.00
_cell.angle_gamma   90.00
#
_symmetry.space_group_name_H-M   'P 1'
#
loop_
_entity.id
_entity.type
_entity.pdbx_description
1 polymer ?
#
loop_
_entity_poly.entity_id
_entity_poly.type
_entity_poly.pdbx_seq_one_letter_code
_entity_poly.pdbx_strand_id
1 'polypeptide(L)'
;MSTGARPAWGHRRGRGDEDRGLWEQLAIALSAGDESEVCALLHSEAAMLVDSGGLVPDAAAATSGRDAVAAAMRELVPAGTSIVPGSINGDLGLVLDRGGAVVGVVTGEIRHGRLRNVWAVCSPEKLRHWRPR
;
A
#
# COMPACT_ATOMS: atom_id res chain seq x y z
N MET A 1 10.38 -22.99 -7.53
CA MET A 1 9.71 -22.84 -6.22
C MET A 1 10.43 -21.72 -5.48
N SER A 2 10.10 -20.46 -5.75
CA SER A 2 10.71 -19.32 -5.06
C SER A 2 9.78 -18.86 -3.96
N THR A 3 10.06 -19.35 -2.76
CA THR A 3 9.48 -18.89 -1.51
C THR A 3 10.01 -17.48 -1.26
N GLY A 4 9.27 -16.45 -1.69
CA GLY A 4 9.58 -15.08 -1.32
C GLY A 4 9.54 -14.97 0.20
N ALA A 5 10.69 -14.70 0.82
CA ALA A 5 10.81 -14.53 2.26
C ALA A 5 9.83 -13.43 2.71
N ARG A 6 8.80 -13.83 3.45
CA ARG A 6 7.80 -12.94 4.03
C ARG A 6 8.44 -12.22 5.21
N PRO A 7 8.47 -10.87 5.27
CA PRO A 7 8.91 -10.20 6.49
C PRO A 7 7.99 -10.59 7.64
N ALA A 8 8.57 -10.93 8.80
CA ALA A 8 7.92 -11.53 9.97
C ALA A 8 6.90 -10.61 10.70
N TRP A 9 6.47 -9.52 10.08
CA TRP A 9 5.57 -8.52 10.66
C TRP A 9 4.11 -8.68 10.22
N GLY A 10 3.84 -9.59 9.28
CA GLY A 10 2.49 -9.85 8.77
C GLY A 10 1.70 -10.71 9.75
N HIS A 11 0.83 -10.07 10.55
CA HIS A 11 -0.59 -10.41 10.72
C HIS A 11 -1.15 -9.66 11.93
N ARG A 12 -1.80 -8.52 11.68
CA ARG A 12 -2.84 -8.03 12.57
C ARG A 12 -3.99 -7.45 11.75
N ARG A 13 -5.15 -8.07 11.90
CA ARG A 13 -6.39 -7.77 11.20
C ARG A 13 -6.83 -6.33 11.50
N GLY A 14 -7.20 -5.58 10.46
CA GLY A 14 -7.91 -4.32 10.60
C GLY A 14 -9.26 -4.49 11.31
N ARG A 15 -9.70 -3.47 12.03
CA ARG A 15 -10.96 -3.39 12.79
C ARG A 15 -12.03 -2.68 11.94
N GLY A 16 -12.99 -3.42 11.39
CA GLY A 16 -14.33 -2.92 11.02
C GLY A 16 -14.43 -1.85 9.91
N ASP A 17 -15.57 -1.13 9.90
CA ASP A 17 -15.94 -0.12 8.90
C ASP A 17 -15.10 1.18 8.98
N GLU A 18 -14.54 1.51 10.15
CA GLU A 18 -13.66 2.68 10.34
C GLU A 18 -12.38 2.57 9.51
N ASP A 19 -11.82 1.36 9.40
CA ASP A 19 -10.67 1.09 8.56
C ASP A 19 -11.01 1.31 7.07
N ARG A 20 -12.26 1.04 6.66
CA ARG A 20 -12.72 1.25 5.28
C ARG A 20 -12.74 2.72 4.91
N GLY A 21 -13.28 3.57 5.78
CA GLY A 21 -13.30 5.02 5.57
C GLY A 21 -11.90 5.61 5.41
N LEU A 22 -10.91 5.08 6.15
CA LEU A 22 -9.52 5.48 5.99
C LEU A 22 -8.97 5.10 4.61
N TRP A 23 -9.21 3.88 4.15
CA TRP A 23 -8.74 3.43 2.83
C TRP A 23 -9.42 4.18 1.68
N GLU A 24 -10.70 4.50 1.82
CA GLU A 24 -11.44 5.34 0.86
C GLU A 24 -10.87 6.76 0.79
N GLN A 25 -10.64 7.41 1.94
CA GLN A 25 -10.00 8.72 2.01
C GLN A 25 -8.60 8.70 1.42
N LEU A 26 -7.82 7.65 1.70
CA LEU A 26 -6.49 7.50 1.11
C LEU A 26 -6.55 7.38 -0.41
N ALA A 27 -7.51 6.61 -0.95
CA ALA A 27 -7.69 6.49 -2.39
C ALA A 27 -8.04 7.83 -3.05
N ILE A 28 -8.92 8.62 -2.41
CA ILE A 28 -9.30 9.96 -2.87
C ILE A 28 -8.08 10.89 -2.84
N ALA A 29 -7.38 10.95 -1.71
CA ALA A 29 -6.20 11.80 -1.54
C ALA A 29 -5.14 11.46 -2.59
N LEU A 30 -4.76 10.18 -2.72
CA LEU A 30 -3.79 9.71 -3.72
C LEU A 30 -4.23 10.02 -5.15
N SER A 31 -5.51 9.84 -5.49
CA SER A 31 -6.02 10.18 -6.82
C SER A 31 -5.96 11.69 -7.11
N ALA A 32 -6.10 12.53 -6.07
CA ALA A 32 -6.16 13.97 -6.19
C ALA A 32 -4.80 14.69 -6.23
N GLY A 33 -3.67 14.01 -6.02
CA GLY A 33 -2.40 14.72 -5.88
C GLY A 33 -2.16 15.33 -4.49
N ASP A 34 -3.12 15.25 -3.57
CA ASP A 34 -3.02 15.83 -2.22
C ASP A 34 -2.06 15.04 -1.32
N GLU A 35 -0.82 15.51 -1.18
CA GLU A 35 0.17 14.90 -0.28
C GLU A 35 -0.09 15.25 1.20
N SER A 36 -0.66 16.42 1.47
CA SER A 36 -0.97 16.85 2.84
C SER A 36 -2.03 15.93 3.46
N GLU A 37 -3.06 15.58 2.69
CA GLU A 37 -4.11 14.67 3.14
C GLU A 37 -3.57 13.24 3.31
N VAL A 38 -2.73 12.76 2.39
CA VAL A 38 -2.03 11.47 2.56
C VAL A 38 -1.21 11.47 3.85
N CYS A 39 -0.44 12.53 4.09
CA CYS A 39 0.35 12.71 5.30
C CYS A 39 -0.55 12.70 6.56
N ALA A 40 -1.70 13.37 6.53
CA ALA A 40 -2.64 13.40 7.65
C ALA A 40 -3.19 12.02 8.03
N LEU A 41 -3.34 11.09 7.07
CA LEU A 41 -3.83 9.73 7.29
C LEU A 41 -2.78 8.77 7.85
N LEU A 42 -1.50 9.16 7.82
CA LEU A 42 -0.37 8.35 8.26
C LEU A 42 -0.07 8.58 9.76
N HIS A 43 0.36 7.52 10.43
CA HIS A 43 0.88 7.60 11.79
C HIS A 43 2.21 8.39 11.80
N SER A 44 2.53 9.10 12.88
CA SER A 44 3.77 9.88 12.98
C SER A 44 5.03 9.04 12.67
N GLU A 45 5.02 7.81 13.16
CA GLU A 45 6.10 6.85 12.95
C GLU A 45 5.94 5.97 11.69
N ALA A 46 5.03 6.28 10.77
CA ALA A 46 4.67 5.40 9.65
C ALA A 46 5.88 4.78 8.93
N ALA A 47 5.76 3.52 8.54
CA ALA A 47 6.78 2.81 7.79
C ALA A 47 6.16 2.14 6.55
N MET A 48 6.90 2.13 5.44
CA MET A 48 6.47 1.56 4.16
C MET A 48 7.52 0.62 3.58
N LEU A 49 7.06 -0.50 3.04
CA LEU A 49 7.85 -1.47 2.29
C LEU A 49 7.28 -1.64 0.89
N VAL A 50 8.16 -1.67 -0.12
CA VAL A 50 7.79 -1.85 -1.53
C VAL A 50 8.46 -3.10 -2.10
N ASP A 51 7.65 -4.01 -2.62
CA ASP A 51 8.08 -5.26 -3.25
C ASP A 51 7.96 -5.14 -4.78
N SER A 52 9.05 -4.69 -5.42
CA SER A 52 9.11 -4.39 -6.87
C SER A 52 9.63 -5.54 -7.74
N GLY A 53 10.08 -6.66 -7.17
CA GLY A 53 10.48 -7.86 -7.93
C GLY A 53 11.92 -7.89 -8.46
N GLY A 54 12.84 -7.08 -7.93
CA GLY A 54 14.27 -7.16 -8.25
C GLY A 54 15.00 -8.33 -7.59
N LEU A 55 16.01 -8.90 -8.27
CA LEU A 55 17.00 -9.80 -7.69
C LEU A 55 17.91 -8.99 -6.75
N VAL A 56 18.04 -9.44 -5.51
CA VAL A 56 18.88 -8.94 -4.40
C VAL A 56 18.10 -8.08 -3.39
N PRO A 57 18.23 -8.41 -2.08
CA PRO A 57 17.24 -8.12 -1.08
C PRO A 57 17.49 -6.74 -0.50
N ASP A 58 16.44 -6.06 -0.07
CA ASP A 58 16.47 -5.69 1.33
C ASP A 58 15.12 -5.31 1.90
N ALA A 59 14.84 -5.88 3.06
CA ALA A 59 13.96 -5.28 4.04
C ALA A 59 14.57 -3.97 4.62
N ALA A 60 15.76 -3.54 4.15
CA ALA A 60 16.49 -2.34 4.57
C ALA A 60 16.12 -1.02 3.87
N ALA A 61 15.29 -1.01 2.82
CA ALA A 61 14.77 0.24 2.24
C ALA A 61 13.36 0.59 2.76
N ALA A 62 13.12 0.34 4.05
CA ALA A 62 11.87 0.75 4.69
C ALA A 62 11.83 2.28 4.77
N THR A 63 11.00 2.91 3.94
CA THR A 63 10.73 4.34 4.08
C THR A 63 10.06 4.56 5.42
N SER A 64 10.69 5.36 6.29
CA SER A 64 10.22 5.58 7.67
C SER A 64 9.99 7.05 7.93
N GLY A 65 8.94 7.35 8.68
CA GLY A 65 8.48 8.71 8.95
C GLY A 65 7.32 9.09 8.05
N ARG A 66 6.34 9.75 8.64
CA ARG A 66 5.07 10.15 8.02
C ARG A 66 5.25 10.84 6.66
N ASP A 67 6.08 11.87 6.60
CA ASP A 67 6.25 12.68 5.40
C ASP A 67 6.97 11.89 4.28
N ALA A 68 7.99 11.12 4.64
CA ALA A 68 8.71 10.27 3.70
C ALA A 68 7.80 9.18 3.12
N VAL A 69 6.93 8.58 3.95
CA VAL A 69 5.94 7.59 3.49
C VAL A 69 4.89 8.24 2.58
N ALA A 70 4.43 9.47 2.88
CA ALA A 70 3.49 10.18 2.01
C ALA A 70 4.07 10.43 0.61
N ALA A 71 5.32 10.90 0.55
CA ALA A 71 6.05 11.07 -0.71
C ALA A 71 6.25 9.73 -1.45
N ALA A 72 6.62 8.66 -0.75
CA ALA A 72 6.77 7.34 -1.36
C ALA A 72 5.45 6.78 -1.93
N MET A 73 4.31 7.00 -1.27
CA MET A 73 3.01 6.63 -1.80
C MET A 73 2.63 7.42 -3.06
N ARG A 74 2.99 8.72 -3.12
CA ARG A 74 2.81 9.56 -4.30
C ARG A 74 3.59 9.02 -5.50
N GLU A 75 4.85 8.68 -5.30
CA GLU A 75 5.71 8.12 -6.33
C GLU A 75 5.21 6.76 -6.84
N LEU A 76 4.57 5.98 -5.97
CA LEU A 76 3.97 4.69 -6.32
C LEU A 76 2.78 4.80 -7.27
N VAL A 77 2.15 5.98 -7.36
CA VAL A 77 0.94 6.23 -8.14
C VAL A 77 1.22 7.24 -9.25
N PRO A 78 1.86 6.84 -10.36
CA PRO A 78 2.06 7.73 -11.50
C PRO A 78 0.74 8.18 -12.13
N ALA A 79 0.78 9.28 -12.87
CA ALA A 79 -0.37 9.80 -13.61
C ALA A 79 -1.06 8.71 -14.46
N GLY A 80 -2.39 8.74 -14.48
CA GLY A 80 -3.21 7.74 -15.20
C GLY A 80 -3.37 6.40 -14.48
N THR A 81 -2.97 6.31 -13.21
CA THR A 81 -3.26 5.15 -12.35
C THR A 81 -4.62 5.35 -11.67
N SER A 82 -5.54 4.41 -11.86
CA SER A 82 -6.77 4.32 -11.08
C SER A 82 -6.48 3.63 -9.74
N ILE A 83 -7.10 4.14 -8.68
CA ILE A 83 -6.91 3.67 -7.31
C ILE A 83 -8.26 3.24 -6.78
N VAL A 84 -8.40 1.97 -6.44
CA VAL A 84 -9.68 1.40 -6.00
C VAL A 84 -9.51 0.74 -4.63
N PRO A 85 -10.27 1.14 -3.60
CA PRO A 85 -10.35 0.39 -2.35
C PRO A 85 -10.91 -1.01 -2.61
N GLY A 86 -10.29 -2.03 -2.03
CA GLY A 86 -10.70 -3.42 -2.25
C GLY A 86 -10.22 -4.38 -1.16
N SER A 87 -10.69 -5.62 -1.25
CA SER A 87 -10.20 -6.70 -0.40
C SER A 87 -9.01 -7.40 -1.04
N ILE A 88 -7.88 -7.43 -0.34
CA ILE A 88 -6.64 -8.08 -0.76
C ILE A 88 -6.36 -9.19 0.24
N ASN A 89 -6.53 -10.45 -0.16
CA ASN A 89 -6.40 -11.63 0.70
C ASN A 89 -7.24 -11.57 2.00
N GLY A 90 -8.37 -10.86 1.98
CA GLY A 90 -9.25 -10.69 3.14
C GLY A 90 -8.97 -9.45 4.00
N ASP A 91 -7.90 -8.71 3.71
CA ASP A 91 -7.60 -7.42 4.34
C ASP A 91 -8.05 -6.26 3.43
N LEU A 92 -8.37 -5.11 4.02
CA LEU A 92 -8.66 -3.89 3.25
C LEU A 92 -7.35 -3.29 2.72
N GLY A 93 -7.41 -2.73 1.51
CA GLY A 93 -6.30 -2.01 0.91
C GLY A 93 -6.69 -1.35 -0.41
N LEU A 94 -5.67 -1.00 -1.20
CA LEU A 94 -5.82 -0.35 -2.50
C LEU A 94 -5.31 -1.22 -3.63
N VAL A 95 -6.02 -1.20 -4.74
CA VAL A 95 -5.61 -1.77 -6.02
C VAL A 95 -5.22 -0.61 -6.92
N LEU A 96 -4.02 -0.68 -7.49
CA LEU A 96 -3.51 0.26 -8.48
C LEU A 96 -3.69 -0.36 -9.86
N ASP A 97 -4.56 0.22 -10.66
CA ASP A 97 -4.85 -0.20 -12.03
C ASP A 97 -4.34 0.84 -13.02
N ARG A 98 -3.72 0.37 -14.12
CA ARG A 98 -3.39 1.22 -15.25
C ARG A 98 -3.88 0.57 -16.53
N GLY A 99 -4.89 1.18 -17.15
CA GLY A 99 -5.43 0.72 -18.41
C GLY A 99 -6.03 -0.71 -18.34
N GLY A 100 -6.61 -1.09 -17.20
CA GLY A 100 -7.20 -2.41 -16.99
C GLY A 100 -6.20 -3.49 -16.56
N ALA A 101 -4.94 -3.12 -16.31
CA ALA A 101 -3.93 -3.99 -15.75
C ALA A 101 -3.55 -3.56 -14.33
N VAL A 102 -3.55 -4.51 -13.40
CA VAL A 102 -3.12 -4.26 -12.03
C VAL A 102 -1.61 -4.15 -11.97
N VAL A 103 -1.15 -2.96 -11.60
CA VAL A 103 0.27 -2.59 -11.52
C VAL A 103 0.78 -2.52 -10.09
N GLY A 104 -0.12 -2.56 -9.11
CA GLY A 104 0.25 -2.59 -7.71
C GLY A 104 -0.91 -2.92 -6.80
N VAL A 105 -0.58 -3.40 -5.60
CA VAL A 105 -1.52 -3.48 -4.49
C VAL A 105 -0.88 -2.89 -3.24
N VAL A 106 -1.65 -2.16 -2.45
CA VAL A 106 -1.22 -1.55 -1.20
C VAL A 106 -2.09 -2.09 -0.07
N THR A 107 -1.47 -2.56 1.00
CA THR A 107 -2.14 -2.99 2.24
C THR A 107 -1.44 -2.34 3.42
N GLY A 108 -2.05 -2.39 4.60
CA GLY A 108 -1.47 -1.70 5.74
C GLY A 108 -2.10 -2.07 7.07
N GLU A 109 -1.39 -1.72 8.14
CA GLU A 109 -1.83 -1.86 9.51
C GLU A 109 -2.24 -0.49 10.05
N ILE A 110 -3.46 -0.40 10.57
CA ILE A 110 -4.00 0.82 11.17
C ILE A 110 -3.80 0.77 12.69
N ARG A 111 -3.28 1.86 13.26
CA ARG A 111 -3.13 2.07 14.70
C ARG A 111 -3.71 3.42 15.07
N HIS A 112 -4.63 3.43 16.04
CA HIS A 112 -5.30 4.64 16.51
C HIS A 112 -5.91 5.48 15.36
N GLY A 113 -6.51 4.82 14.36
CA GLY A 113 -7.12 5.49 13.21
C GLY A 113 -6.14 6.06 12.19
N ARG A 114 -4.87 5.65 12.21
CA ARG A 114 -3.82 6.09 11.26
C ARG A 114 -3.04 4.90 10.72
N LEU A 115 -2.56 5.00 9.47
CA LEU A 115 -1.73 3.95 8.86
C LEU A 115 -0.33 3.94 9.47
N ARG A 116 0.01 2.85 10.15
CA ARG A 116 1.30 2.66 10.85
C ARG A 116 2.33 1.93 10.01
N ASN A 117 1.90 0.86 9.35
CA ASN A 117 2.74 0.05 8.48
C ASN A 117 2.05 -0.09 7.13
N VAL A 118 2.80 0.05 6.06
CA VAL A 118 2.31 0.05 4.67
C VAL A 118 3.13 -0.95 3.87
N TRP A 119 2.45 -1.79 3.10
CA TRP A 119 3.07 -2.75 2.21
C TRP A 119 2.53 -2.57 0.79
N ALA A 120 3.41 -2.24 -0.13
CA ALA A 120 3.11 -2.18 -1.55
C ALA A 120 3.76 -3.36 -2.28
N VAL A 121 3.01 -4.03 -3.14
CA VAL A 121 3.53 -5.06 -4.05
C VAL A 121 3.32 -4.57 -5.48
N CYS A 122 4.42 -4.34 -6.19
CA CYS A 122 4.45 -3.86 -7.59
C CYS A 122 5.20 -4.82 -8.53
N SER A 123 5.70 -5.95 -8.01
CA SER A 123 6.39 -6.96 -8.82
C SER A 123 5.48 -7.52 -9.92
N PRO A 124 5.84 -7.36 -11.21
CA PRO A 124 5.05 -7.91 -12.31
C PRO A 124 4.90 -9.43 -12.22
N GLU A 125 5.92 -10.15 -11.74
CA GLU A 125 5.85 -11.61 -11.53
C GLU A 125 4.75 -11.99 -10.52
N LYS A 126 4.68 -11.28 -9.40
CA LYS A 126 3.69 -11.52 -8.35
C LYS A 126 2.28 -11.10 -8.79
N LEU A 127 2.19 -10.06 -9.61
CA LEU A 127 0.92 -9.52 -10.11
C LEU A 127 0.37 -10.30 -11.33
N ARG A 128 1.18 -11.08 -12.06
CA ARG A 128 0.71 -11.89 -13.22
C ARG A 128 -0.46 -12.82 -12.92
N HIS A 129 -0.60 -13.27 -11.67
CA HIS A 129 -1.68 -14.16 -11.23
C HIS A 129 -2.71 -13.45 -10.35
N TRP A 130 -2.54 -12.15 -10.12
CA TRP A 130 -3.46 -11.39 -9.30
C TRP A 130 -4.81 -11.30 -10.02
N ARG A 131 -5.87 -11.73 -9.33
CA ARG A 131 -7.24 -11.54 -9.77
C ARG A 131 -7.95 -10.69 -8.72
N PRO A 132 -8.48 -9.51 -9.09
CA PRO A 132 -9.33 -8.75 -8.19
C PRO A 132 -10.49 -9.64 -7.76
N ARG A 133 -10.83 -9.63 -6.48
CA ARG A 133 -12.05 -10.26 -5.94
C ARG A 133 -12.99 -9.18 -5.44
#